data_AF-A0A4Z1NRA6-F1
#
_entry.id   AF-A0A4Z1NRA6-F1
#
_cell.length_a   1.000
_cell.length_b   1.000
_cell.length_c   1.000
_cell.angle_alpha   90.00
_cell.angle_beta   90.00
_cell.angle_gamma   90.00
#
_symmetry.space_group_name_H-M   'P 1'
#
loop_
_entity.id
_entity.type
_entity.pdbx_description
1 polymer ?
#
loop_
_entity_poly.entity_id
_entity_poly.type
_entity_poly.pdbx_seq_one_letter_code
_entity_poly.pdbx_strand_id
1 'polypeptide(L)'
;MDSFTSLAQHILSAAQDMENYVMSTGSSTASTLPSPFQAGAPGVIPNGSDGVNGYSNGVNGHSDGVNGYGNRVNGHSDRVNGYNNRVNGHSDRVNGYGNGVNGYSDRVNGYGNGMDGHSNGVNGHSNAMNGHSNSVNGHSNCAAQAPNGASTNGSYHLSSACKLPADLEERRSELIDATHKLQNQTRGPGTLIYEHLYRFTDIASWLFVIQFDISSHIPLNAEISYSELGAKINVERSVVRRYLENLMVSGYFEESSANPGHVRHTPDSAAFANDPNLLATVSLLHELILPSIIKSVEALKTWPLSQETNESGFCIAHDTKDTMYQMLSKNPKKAQRFGTAMSSFTKESFSGQHPLSLDFDWSEFDNIPGATVVDLGGSLGHLSFNLARATKQMKFVIQDLPPTAEAGKNGCPEDMKARVSFEPYDFLTEQKPREKPFNAVIMANSLQNWPDKYVVKIIRNQTSVLAKGGKFLIYERPLSNLSDTRWSRRVARCSDMLMGSLLNGKLRTPEEWRHIFAEADSRFKFIGVRAIGGDKGLAEAVFEG
;
A
#
# COMPACT_ATOMS: atom_id res chain seq x y z
N MET A 1 -22.54 -10.08 18.84
CA MET A 1 -21.45 -9.08 18.78
C MET A 1 -20.24 -9.72 19.42
N ASP A 2 -19.08 -9.66 18.77
CA ASP A 2 -17.85 -10.11 19.43
C ASP A 2 -17.58 -9.24 20.65
N SER A 3 -17.12 -9.85 21.73
CA SER A 3 -16.73 -9.10 22.93
C SER A 3 -15.44 -8.32 22.66
N PHE A 4 -15.24 -7.21 23.37
CA PHE A 4 -13.99 -6.44 23.30
C PHE A 4 -12.75 -7.32 23.54
N THR A 5 -12.86 -8.28 24.46
CA THR A 5 -11.79 -9.24 24.78
C THR A 5 -11.48 -10.16 23.60
N SER A 6 -12.51 -10.68 22.92
CA SER A 6 -12.32 -11.52 21.74
C SER A 6 -11.63 -10.76 20.60
N LEU A 7 -12.00 -9.49 20.41
CA LEU A 7 -11.40 -8.65 19.39
C LEU A 7 -9.94 -8.29 19.70
N ALA A 8 -9.64 -8.00 20.97
CA ALA A 8 -8.26 -7.74 21.43
C ALA A 8 -7.36 -8.98 21.29
N GLN A 9 -7.87 -10.18 21.60
CA GLN A 9 -7.14 -11.44 21.41
C GLN A 9 -6.86 -11.71 19.92
N HIS A 10 -7.82 -11.42 19.04
CA HIS A 10 -7.64 -11.57 17.60
C HIS A 10 -6.57 -10.60 17.06
N ILE A 11 -6.62 -9.34 17.48
CA ILE A 11 -5.60 -8.32 17.17
C ILE A 11 -4.21 -8.78 17.61
N LEU A 12 -4.09 -9.31 18.84
CA LEU A 12 -2.82 -9.78 19.37
C LEU A 12 -2.27 -10.97 18.57
N SER A 13 -3.13 -11.94 18.22
CA SER A 13 -2.73 -13.10 17.43
C SER A 13 -2.23 -12.71 16.04
N ALA A 14 -2.95 -11.84 15.33
CA ALA A 14 -2.56 -11.41 13.98
C ALA A 14 -1.27 -10.56 14.01
N ALA A 15 -1.08 -9.74 15.06
CA ALA A 15 0.16 -9.00 15.26
C ALA A 15 1.35 -9.95 15.50
N GLN A 16 1.18 -10.99 16.32
CA GLN A 16 2.20 -12.00 16.57
C GLN A 16 2.60 -12.75 15.28
N ASP A 17 1.64 -13.13 14.43
CA ASP A 17 1.92 -13.78 13.15
C ASP A 17 2.79 -12.90 12.23
N MET A 18 2.48 -11.60 12.15
CA MET A 18 3.28 -10.64 11.38
C MET A 18 4.68 -10.41 11.97
N GLU A 19 4.81 -10.30 13.30
CA GLU A 19 6.10 -10.19 13.97
C GLU A 19 6.98 -11.41 13.71
N ASN A 20 6.40 -12.61 13.80
CA ASN A 20 7.10 -13.87 13.51
C ASN A 20 7.63 -13.92 12.08
N TYR A 21 6.86 -13.42 11.10
CA TYR A 21 7.31 -13.34 9.71
C TYR A 21 8.48 -12.39 9.51
N VAL A 22 8.40 -11.18 10.08
CA VAL A 22 9.48 -10.18 10.02
C VAL A 22 10.76 -10.76 10.64
N MET A 23 10.62 -11.50 11.75
CA MET A 23 11.75 -12.21 12.39
C MET A 23 12.34 -13.34 11.52
N SER A 24 11.52 -14.02 10.71
CA SER A 24 11.96 -15.14 9.87
C SER A 24 12.67 -14.74 8.56
N THR A 25 12.41 -13.52 8.06
CA THR A 25 12.88 -13.09 6.73
C THR A 25 14.08 -12.14 6.76
N GLY A 26 14.51 -11.69 7.95
CA GLY A 26 15.66 -10.78 8.07
C GLY A 26 15.44 -9.40 7.44
N SER A 27 14.21 -9.03 7.08
CA SER A 27 13.87 -7.72 6.51
C SER A 27 13.86 -6.65 7.60
N SER A 28 14.97 -5.91 7.74
CA SER A 28 15.11 -4.84 8.73
C SER A 28 14.50 -3.52 8.25
N THR A 29 13.18 -3.36 8.30
CA THR A 29 12.53 -2.03 8.22
C THR A 29 11.30 -1.84 9.11
N ALA A 30 11.21 -2.56 10.24
CA ALA A 30 10.26 -2.16 11.28
C ALA A 30 10.84 -1.00 12.11
N SER A 31 10.33 0.21 11.87
CA SER A 31 10.34 1.27 12.88
C SER A 31 9.70 0.72 14.16
N THR A 32 10.40 0.87 15.27
CA THR A 32 9.89 0.50 16.60
C THR A 32 8.68 1.37 16.90
N LEU A 33 7.47 0.79 16.89
CA LEU A 33 6.28 1.44 17.39
C LEU A 33 6.45 1.73 18.90
N PRO A 34 6.18 2.95 19.39
CA PRO A 34 6.02 3.17 20.82
C PRO A 34 4.72 2.52 21.29
N SER A 35 4.81 1.62 22.27
CA SER A 35 3.64 0.96 22.87
C SER A 35 2.79 1.96 23.68
N PRO A 36 1.45 2.00 23.51
CA PRO A 36 0.56 2.73 24.40
C PRO A 36 -0.23 1.75 25.28
N PHE A 37 0.17 1.53 26.52
CA PHE A 37 -0.76 1.13 27.59
C PHE A 37 -0.12 1.42 28.95
N GLN A 38 -0.64 2.45 29.62
CA GLN A 38 -0.32 2.76 31.00
C GLN A 38 -1.52 2.28 31.84
N ALA A 39 -1.36 1.16 32.55
CA ALA A 39 -2.28 0.78 33.62
C ALA A 39 -1.59 -0.19 34.61
N GLY A 40 -1.55 0.21 35.88
CA GLY A 40 -1.12 -0.61 37.01
C GLY A 40 0.03 0.03 37.80
N ALA A 41 -0.24 0.44 39.04
CA ALA A 41 0.74 1.07 39.92
C ALA A 41 1.88 0.09 40.29
N PRO A 42 3.17 0.52 40.24
CA PRO A 42 4.29 -0.34 40.60
C PRO A 42 4.39 -0.49 42.13
N GLY A 43 4.34 -1.73 42.62
CA GLY A 43 4.83 -2.05 43.96
C GLY A 43 6.36 -2.14 43.93
N VAL A 44 7.04 -1.37 44.79
CA VAL A 44 8.49 -1.48 45.00
C VAL A 44 8.71 -2.45 46.15
N ILE A 45 9.47 -3.52 45.92
CA ILE A 45 9.82 -4.50 46.94
C ILE A 45 11.29 -4.26 47.35
N PRO A 46 11.58 -3.79 48.58
CA PRO A 46 12.95 -3.61 49.05
C PRO A 46 13.40 -4.70 50.03
N ASN A 47 14.62 -5.20 49.80
CA ASN A 47 15.51 -5.98 50.69
C ASN A 47 15.15 -7.43 51.03
N GLY A 48 16.04 -8.34 50.59
CA GLY A 48 16.13 -9.76 50.99
C GLY A 48 15.90 -10.68 49.80
N SER A 49 16.77 -11.67 49.60
CA SER A 49 16.77 -12.56 48.43
C SER A 49 15.43 -13.29 48.24
N ASP A 50 14.52 -12.69 47.48
CA ASP A 50 13.16 -13.20 47.27
C ASP A 50 12.83 -13.26 45.77
N GLY A 51 12.03 -14.27 45.39
CA GLY A 51 11.62 -14.49 44.01
C GLY A 51 10.39 -13.67 43.63
N VAL A 52 10.49 -12.83 42.59
CA VAL A 52 9.42 -11.97 42.07
C VAL A 52 8.95 -12.48 40.71
N ASN A 53 7.68 -12.86 40.59
CA ASN A 53 7.06 -13.26 39.32
C ASN A 53 5.92 -12.30 38.94
N GLY A 54 5.92 -11.72 37.73
CA GLY A 54 4.80 -10.88 37.28
C GLY A 54 5.13 -9.85 36.19
N TYR A 55 4.24 -8.87 36.03
CA TYR A 55 4.27 -7.85 34.98
C TYR A 55 4.57 -6.46 35.59
N SER A 56 5.56 -5.75 35.05
CA SER A 56 5.87 -4.34 35.39
C SER A 56 6.19 -4.05 36.86
N ASN A 57 6.85 -4.98 37.55
CA ASN A 57 7.31 -4.81 38.93
C ASN A 57 8.61 -4.00 39.03
N GLY A 58 8.83 -3.35 40.19
CA GLY A 58 10.10 -2.71 40.55
C GLY A 58 10.82 -3.48 41.65
N VAL A 59 12.01 -4.00 41.34
CA VAL A 59 12.81 -4.83 42.25
C VAL A 59 14.15 -4.14 42.51
N ASN A 60 14.48 -3.94 43.78
CA ASN A 60 15.78 -3.38 44.19
C ASN A 60 16.41 -4.25 45.28
N GLY A 61 17.60 -4.81 45.04
CA GLY A 61 18.22 -5.69 46.02
C GLY A 61 19.48 -6.42 45.57
N HIS A 62 19.72 -7.58 46.18
CA HIS A 62 20.94 -8.37 46.03
C HIS A 62 20.57 -9.85 45.91
N SER A 63 20.92 -10.47 44.78
CA SER A 63 20.65 -11.88 44.48
C SER A 63 19.17 -12.24 44.35
N ASP A 64 18.38 -11.32 43.79
CA ASP A 64 16.95 -11.49 43.58
C ASP A 64 16.64 -12.33 42.33
N GLY A 65 15.52 -13.06 42.36
CA GLY A 65 15.07 -13.88 41.23
C GLY A 65 13.82 -13.29 40.58
N VAL A 66 13.92 -12.71 39.39
CA VAL A 66 12.80 -12.00 38.75
C VAL A 66 12.35 -12.71 37.47
N ASN A 67 11.08 -13.12 37.37
CA ASN A 67 10.53 -13.67 36.13
C ASN A 67 9.29 -12.91 35.63
N GLY A 68 9.22 -12.61 34.33
CA GLY A 68 8.02 -12.06 33.70
C GLY A 68 8.29 -10.93 32.69
N TYR A 69 7.34 -10.03 32.51
CA TYR A 69 7.35 -9.05 31.42
C TYR A 69 7.43 -7.59 31.92
N GLY A 70 8.35 -6.79 31.37
CA GLY A 70 8.39 -5.35 31.60
C GLY A 70 8.84 -4.90 32.99
N ASN A 71 9.51 -5.77 33.76
CA ASN A 71 9.99 -5.47 35.11
C ASN A 71 11.22 -4.55 35.08
N ARG A 72 11.41 -3.74 36.13
CA ARG A 72 12.61 -2.93 36.36
C ARG A 72 13.36 -3.49 37.55
N VAL A 73 14.61 -3.89 37.33
CA VAL A 73 15.46 -4.52 38.34
C VAL A 73 16.70 -3.66 38.52
N ASN A 74 16.98 -3.22 39.75
CA ASN A 74 18.24 -2.56 40.07
C ASN A 74 18.94 -3.24 41.25
N GLY A 75 20.13 -3.79 41.04
CA GLY A 75 20.75 -4.60 42.09
C GLY A 75 22.09 -5.20 41.73
N HIS A 76 22.46 -6.26 42.43
CA HIS A 76 23.72 -6.96 42.20
C HIS A 76 23.54 -8.46 42.37
N SER A 77 24.01 -9.23 41.38
CA SER A 77 23.91 -10.69 41.28
C SER A 77 22.48 -11.23 41.09
N ASP A 78 21.60 -10.43 40.50
CA ASP A 78 20.21 -10.78 40.28
C ASP A 78 20.06 -11.72 39.08
N ARG A 79 18.99 -12.52 39.07
CA ARG A 79 18.64 -13.45 37.99
C ARG A 79 17.30 -13.06 37.40
N VAL A 80 17.30 -12.56 36.17
CA VAL A 80 16.11 -12.02 35.50
C VAL A 80 15.76 -12.89 34.29
N ASN A 81 14.56 -13.47 34.23
CA ASN A 81 14.09 -14.21 33.05
C ASN A 81 12.77 -13.64 32.49
N GLY A 82 12.72 -13.38 31.18
CA GLY A 82 11.47 -13.00 30.51
C GLY A 82 11.64 -11.92 29.44
N TYR A 83 10.62 -11.09 29.27
CA TYR A 83 10.43 -10.25 28.09
C TYR A 83 10.44 -8.75 28.42
N ASN A 84 11.19 -7.94 27.68
CA ASN A 84 11.22 -6.46 27.81
C ASN A 84 11.54 -5.91 29.22
N ASN A 85 12.29 -6.65 30.03
CA ASN A 85 12.73 -6.17 31.35
C ASN A 85 13.88 -5.17 31.21
N ARG A 86 13.97 -4.21 32.13
CA ARG A 86 15.09 -3.27 32.25
C ARG A 86 15.90 -3.58 33.50
N VAL A 87 17.18 -3.88 33.33
CA VAL A 87 18.07 -4.30 34.42
C VAL A 87 19.22 -3.30 34.51
N ASN A 88 19.42 -2.68 35.67
CA ASN A 88 20.61 -1.86 35.94
C ASN A 88 21.36 -2.39 37.15
N GLY A 89 22.57 -2.92 36.98
CA GLY A 89 23.22 -3.58 38.10
C GLY A 89 24.63 -4.07 37.86
N HIS A 90 25.06 -5.03 38.67
CA HIS A 90 26.42 -5.55 38.63
C HIS A 90 26.42 -7.07 38.85
N SER A 91 27.03 -7.81 37.93
CA SER A 91 27.10 -9.28 37.93
C SER A 91 25.76 -10.00 37.80
N ASP A 92 24.79 -9.38 37.15
CA ASP A 92 23.45 -9.91 36.93
C ASP A 92 23.41 -10.92 35.78
N ARG A 93 22.42 -11.82 35.81
CA ARG A 93 22.17 -12.81 34.76
C ARG A 93 20.78 -12.62 34.19
N VAL A 94 20.69 -12.27 32.92
CA VAL A 94 19.42 -11.95 32.24
C VAL A 94 19.17 -12.94 31.11
N ASN A 95 18.03 -13.63 31.09
CA ASN A 95 17.64 -14.50 29.98
C ASN A 95 16.29 -14.12 29.38
N GLY A 96 16.19 -14.04 28.05
CA GLY A 96 14.91 -13.87 27.36
C GLY A 96 14.95 -12.89 26.19
N TYR A 97 13.85 -12.19 25.93
CA TYR A 97 13.63 -11.48 24.67
C TYR A 97 13.43 -9.96 24.89
N GLY A 98 14.16 -9.12 24.15
CA GLY A 98 13.94 -7.66 24.16
C GLY A 98 14.34 -6.93 25.45
N ASN A 99 15.16 -7.52 26.31
CA ASN A 99 15.55 -6.91 27.59
C ASN A 99 16.63 -5.82 27.38
N GLY A 100 16.57 -4.76 28.17
CA GLY A 100 17.57 -3.70 28.22
C GLY A 100 18.43 -3.82 29.48
N VAL A 101 19.74 -3.97 29.34
CA VAL A 101 20.67 -4.19 30.46
C VAL A 101 21.75 -3.10 30.47
N ASN A 102 21.93 -2.42 31.59
CA ASN A 102 22.97 -1.41 31.76
C ASN A 102 23.76 -1.67 33.05
N GLY A 103 25.01 -2.08 32.94
CA GLY A 103 25.74 -2.51 34.12
C GLY A 103 27.14 -3.05 33.89
N TYR A 104 27.68 -3.70 34.93
CA TYR A 104 29.07 -4.12 35.01
C TYR A 104 29.18 -5.63 35.27
N SER A 105 29.92 -6.35 34.43
CA SER A 105 30.12 -7.80 34.51
C SER A 105 28.85 -8.67 34.40
N ASP A 106 27.83 -8.17 33.72
CA ASP A 106 26.54 -8.85 33.54
C ASP A 106 26.58 -9.87 32.38
N ARG A 107 25.73 -10.90 32.46
CA ARG A 107 25.60 -11.94 31.44
C ARG A 107 24.18 -12.03 30.92
N VAL A 108 24.00 -11.85 29.61
CA VAL A 108 22.68 -11.85 28.98
C VAL A 108 22.59 -12.94 27.92
N ASN A 109 21.55 -13.77 27.98
CA ASN A 109 21.28 -14.77 26.94
C ASN A 109 19.89 -14.60 26.32
N GLY A 110 19.77 -14.63 25.00
CA GLY A 110 18.48 -14.64 24.31
C GLY A 110 18.43 -13.78 23.04
N TYR A 111 17.27 -13.23 22.72
CA TYR A 111 16.99 -12.63 21.41
C TYR A 111 16.65 -11.14 21.52
N GLY A 112 17.31 -10.28 20.73
CA GLY A 112 16.92 -8.86 20.62
C GLY A 112 17.19 -8.01 21.87
N ASN A 113 18.13 -8.42 22.74
CA ASN A 113 18.46 -7.67 23.95
C ASN A 113 19.42 -6.51 23.65
N GLY A 114 19.23 -5.38 24.31
CA GLY A 114 20.10 -4.20 24.24
C GLY A 114 20.95 -4.09 25.50
N MET A 115 22.26 -3.89 25.34
CA MET A 115 23.20 -3.83 26.46
C MET A 115 24.13 -2.63 26.38
N ASP A 116 24.36 -1.99 27.52
CA ASP A 116 25.35 -0.93 27.69
C ASP A 116 26.18 -1.17 28.97
N GLY A 117 27.44 -0.73 29.00
CA GLY A 117 28.33 -0.87 30.17
C GLY A 117 29.61 -1.67 29.94
N HIS A 118 30.22 -2.18 31.01
CA HIS A 118 31.61 -2.67 31.00
C HIS A 118 31.76 -4.15 31.40
N SER A 119 32.64 -4.87 30.69
CA SER A 119 33.00 -6.28 30.96
C SER A 119 31.84 -7.27 30.93
N ASN A 120 30.84 -6.98 30.12
CA ASN A 120 29.63 -7.76 29.98
C ASN A 120 29.75 -8.88 28.93
N GLY A 121 28.90 -9.92 29.04
CA GLY A 121 28.85 -11.05 28.12
C GLY A 121 27.45 -11.28 27.55
N VAL A 122 27.31 -11.34 26.23
CA VAL A 122 26.03 -11.63 25.55
C VAL A 122 26.14 -12.89 24.70
N ASN A 123 25.15 -13.79 24.79
CA ASN A 123 25.05 -14.96 23.92
C ASN A 123 23.62 -15.13 23.35
N GLY A 124 23.48 -15.21 22.03
CA GLY A 124 22.17 -15.38 21.39
C GLY A 124 22.06 -14.71 20.03
N HIS A 125 20.87 -14.27 19.62
CA HIS A 125 20.63 -13.71 18.28
C HIS A 125 20.13 -12.26 18.29
N SER A 126 20.62 -11.42 17.36
CA SER A 126 20.17 -10.03 17.13
C SER A 126 20.24 -9.10 18.35
N ASN A 127 21.22 -9.29 19.22
CA ASN A 127 21.46 -8.43 20.38
C ASN A 127 22.35 -7.24 20.00
N ALA A 128 22.10 -6.08 20.61
CA ALA A 128 22.88 -4.86 20.41
C ALA A 128 23.67 -4.53 21.68
N MET A 129 24.95 -4.21 21.55
CA MET A 129 25.84 -3.97 22.68
C MET A 129 26.71 -2.73 22.45
N ASN A 130 26.77 -1.88 23.48
CA ASN A 130 27.66 -0.73 23.57
C ASN A 130 28.51 -0.80 24.86
N GLY A 131 29.64 -0.10 24.89
CA GLY A 131 30.54 -0.04 26.06
C GLY A 131 31.85 -0.83 25.92
N HIS A 132 32.62 -0.93 27.01
CA HIS A 132 34.03 -1.36 26.95
C HIS A 132 34.30 -2.78 27.45
N SER A 133 35.19 -3.50 26.76
CA SER A 133 35.69 -4.82 27.16
C SER A 133 34.61 -5.91 27.27
N ASN A 134 33.58 -5.82 26.43
CA ASN A 134 32.48 -6.78 26.40
C ASN A 134 32.75 -7.95 25.43
N SER A 135 32.06 -9.07 25.64
CA SER A 135 32.19 -10.29 24.84
C SER A 135 30.84 -10.72 24.26
N VAL A 136 30.82 -11.13 22.98
CA VAL A 136 29.60 -11.48 22.25
C VAL A 136 29.77 -12.82 21.55
N ASN A 137 28.77 -13.70 21.67
CA ASN A 137 28.70 -14.98 20.99
C ASN A 137 27.29 -15.21 20.39
N GLY A 138 27.17 -15.98 19.30
CA GLY A 138 25.91 -16.19 18.56
C GLY A 138 25.76 -15.35 17.27
N HIS A 139 24.61 -15.42 16.60
CA HIS A 139 24.44 -14.90 15.23
C HIS A 139 23.77 -13.51 15.16
N SER A 140 24.21 -12.65 14.24
CA SER A 140 23.61 -11.32 13.96
C SER A 140 23.62 -10.32 15.12
N ASN A 141 24.56 -10.44 16.06
CA ASN A 141 24.73 -9.48 17.16
C ASN A 141 25.63 -8.30 16.72
N CYS A 142 25.34 -7.08 17.20
CA CYS A 142 26.09 -5.86 16.89
C CYS A 142 26.82 -5.35 18.15
N ALA A 143 28.14 -5.13 18.06
CA ALA A 143 28.96 -4.59 19.15
C ALA A 143 29.70 -3.33 18.70
N ALA A 144 29.42 -2.18 19.31
CA ALA A 144 30.15 -0.95 19.05
C ALA A 144 31.36 -0.85 20.00
N GLN A 145 32.58 -0.96 19.46
CA GLN A 145 33.81 -0.55 20.15
C GLN A 145 34.35 0.69 19.45
N ALA A 146 34.53 1.80 20.18
CA ALA A 146 35.23 2.97 19.63
C ALA A 146 36.71 2.61 19.40
N PRO A 147 37.26 2.90 18.21
CA PRO A 147 37.95 4.18 18.10
C PRO A 147 37.79 4.93 16.75
N ASN A 148 37.73 6.25 16.87
CA ASN A 148 38.09 7.31 15.92
C ASN A 148 37.55 7.27 14.47
N GLY A 149 36.55 8.11 14.22
CA GLY A 149 36.47 8.96 13.02
C GLY A 149 35.93 8.32 11.75
N ALA A 150 34.60 8.17 11.64
CA ALA A 150 33.90 8.20 10.36
C ALA A 150 32.42 8.55 10.58
N SER A 151 31.96 9.59 9.89
CA SER A 151 30.56 9.98 9.74
C SER A 151 29.76 8.83 9.11
N THR A 152 28.73 8.33 9.80
CA THR A 152 27.78 7.38 9.21
C THR A 152 26.71 8.16 8.46
N ASN A 153 26.92 8.29 7.15
CA ASN A 153 25.88 8.65 6.17
C ASN A 153 24.74 7.61 6.24
N GLY A 154 23.61 7.97 6.83
CA GLY A 154 22.36 7.24 6.67
C GLY A 154 21.70 7.63 5.36
N SER A 155 22.04 6.95 4.27
CA SER A 155 21.18 6.97 3.08
C SER A 155 19.92 6.16 3.40
N TYR A 156 18.80 6.85 3.55
CA TYR A 156 17.48 6.22 3.62
C TYR A 156 17.18 5.58 2.27
N HIS A 157 17.65 4.35 2.07
CA HIS A 157 17.03 3.46 1.09
C HIS A 157 15.64 3.15 1.63
N LEU A 158 14.62 3.80 1.06
CA LEU A 158 13.24 3.35 1.16
C LEU A 158 13.23 1.88 0.73
N SER A 159 13.20 0.95 1.69
CA SER A 159 12.96 -0.44 1.39
C SER A 159 11.57 -0.49 0.78
N SER A 160 11.49 -0.87 -0.49
CA SER A 160 10.30 -1.41 -1.11
C SER A 160 9.56 -2.27 -0.08
N ALA A 161 8.29 -1.97 0.21
CA ALA A 161 7.49 -2.82 1.07
C ALA A 161 7.61 -4.27 0.55
N CYS A 162 8.26 -5.13 1.33
CA CYS A 162 8.44 -6.53 0.97
C CYS A 162 7.04 -7.14 0.87
N LYS A 163 6.67 -7.68 -0.30
CA LYS A 163 5.38 -8.33 -0.52
C LYS A 163 5.25 -9.47 0.49
N LEU A 164 4.24 -9.43 1.37
CA LEU A 164 4.05 -10.53 2.30
C LEU A 164 3.53 -11.77 1.54
N PRO A 165 3.80 -12.97 2.05
CA PRO A 165 3.07 -14.19 1.69
C PRO A 165 1.56 -13.97 1.78
N ALA A 166 0.80 -14.69 0.95
CA ALA A 166 -0.65 -14.47 0.80
C ALA A 166 -1.41 -14.64 2.13
N ASP A 167 -1.03 -15.63 2.94
CA ASP A 167 -1.57 -15.89 4.28
C ASP A 167 -1.30 -14.72 5.25
N LEU A 168 -0.17 -14.04 5.10
CA LEU A 168 0.18 -12.90 5.95
C LEU A 168 -0.44 -11.58 5.46
N GLU A 169 -0.65 -11.41 4.16
CA GLU A 169 -1.49 -10.33 3.63
C GLU A 169 -2.95 -10.47 4.12
N GLU A 170 -3.45 -11.70 4.21
CA GLU A 170 -4.75 -12.00 4.80
C GLU A 170 -4.78 -11.61 6.28
N ARG A 171 -3.79 -12.06 7.08
CA ARG A 171 -3.66 -11.65 8.50
C ARG A 171 -3.55 -10.15 8.69
N ARG A 172 -2.79 -9.45 7.85
CA ARG A 172 -2.70 -7.98 7.87
C ARG A 172 -4.09 -7.36 7.66
N SER A 173 -4.84 -7.87 6.70
CA SER A 173 -6.18 -7.36 6.39
C SER A 173 -7.18 -7.64 7.54
N GLU A 174 -7.11 -8.82 8.16
CA GLU A 174 -7.89 -9.14 9.36
C GLU A 174 -7.56 -8.22 10.53
N LEU A 175 -6.28 -7.92 10.75
CA LEU A 175 -5.84 -6.98 11.78
C LEU A 175 -6.42 -5.57 11.55
N ILE A 176 -6.36 -5.07 10.32
CA ILE A 176 -6.92 -3.76 9.95
C ILE A 176 -8.43 -3.74 10.21
N ASP A 177 -9.14 -4.79 9.87
CA ASP A 177 -10.57 -4.90 10.11
C ASP A 177 -10.93 -4.98 11.59
N ALA A 178 -10.18 -5.77 12.36
CA ALA A 178 -10.38 -5.93 13.78
C ALA A 178 -10.14 -4.62 14.55
N THR A 179 -9.06 -3.91 14.23
CA THR A 179 -8.74 -2.60 14.83
C THR A 179 -9.78 -1.54 14.48
N HIS A 180 -10.25 -1.48 13.22
CA HIS A 180 -11.36 -0.62 12.85
C HIS A 180 -12.66 -0.95 13.58
N LYS A 181 -12.95 -2.23 13.79
CA LYS A 181 -14.14 -2.66 14.54
C LYS A 181 -14.03 -2.26 16.00
N LEU A 182 -12.86 -2.42 16.60
CA LEU A 182 -12.58 -2.05 17.98
C LEU A 182 -12.77 -0.55 18.17
N GLN A 183 -12.16 0.25 17.28
CA GLN A 183 -12.27 1.70 17.31
C GLN A 183 -13.75 2.16 17.23
N ASN A 184 -14.54 1.57 16.34
CA ASN A 184 -15.96 1.91 16.20
C ASN A 184 -16.79 1.47 17.41
N GLN A 185 -16.51 0.30 17.99
CA GLN A 185 -17.22 -0.18 19.17
C GLN A 185 -16.89 0.67 20.40
N THR A 186 -15.62 1.02 20.60
CA THR A 186 -15.15 1.82 21.75
C THR A 186 -15.72 3.24 21.72
N ARG A 187 -15.86 3.85 20.54
CA ARG A 187 -16.46 5.19 20.42
C ARG A 187 -17.96 5.22 20.71
N GLY A 188 -18.65 4.09 20.54
CA GLY A 188 -20.09 3.99 20.72
C GLY A 188 -20.92 4.53 19.54
N PRO A 189 -22.23 4.24 19.51
CA PRO A 189 -23.10 4.62 18.40
C PRO A 189 -23.22 6.15 18.25
N GLY A 190 -23.43 6.62 17.02
CA GLY A 190 -23.60 8.04 16.70
C GLY A 190 -22.30 8.83 16.55
N THR A 191 -21.16 8.32 17.02
CA THR A 191 -19.87 9.04 16.97
C THR A 191 -19.22 9.07 15.59
N LEU A 192 -19.57 8.11 14.72
CA LEU A 192 -19.01 8.03 13.36
C LEU A 192 -19.28 9.29 12.52
N ILE A 193 -20.32 10.06 12.83
CA ILE A 193 -20.59 11.32 12.12
C ILE A 193 -19.47 12.35 12.32
N TYR A 194 -18.85 12.37 13.49
CA TYR A 194 -17.74 13.30 13.78
C TYR A 194 -16.48 12.93 13.02
N GLU A 195 -16.26 11.64 12.73
CA GLU A 195 -15.17 11.21 11.85
C GLU A 195 -15.32 11.78 10.42
N HIS A 196 -16.53 12.11 9.98
CA HIS A 196 -16.70 12.81 8.70
C HIS A 196 -16.16 14.25 8.76
N LEU A 197 -16.32 14.94 9.89
CA LEU A 197 -15.78 16.30 10.07
C LEU A 197 -14.25 16.29 10.03
N TYR A 198 -13.61 15.34 10.73
CA TYR A 198 -12.16 15.21 10.75
C TYR A 198 -11.58 14.90 9.37
N ARG A 199 -12.25 14.05 8.57
CA ARG A 199 -11.81 13.77 7.21
C ARG A 199 -11.82 15.00 6.29
N PHE A 200 -12.77 15.92 6.48
CA PHE A 200 -12.76 17.18 5.69
C PHE A 200 -11.58 18.06 6.05
N THR A 201 -11.20 18.13 7.33
CA THR A 201 -10.03 18.89 7.76
C THR A 201 -8.74 18.24 7.27
N ASP A 202 -8.65 16.91 7.27
CA ASP A 202 -7.50 16.18 6.72
C ASP A 202 -7.32 16.44 5.22
N ILE A 203 -8.42 16.38 4.46
CA ILE A 203 -8.41 16.70 3.02
C ILE A 203 -7.97 18.15 2.80
N ALA A 204 -8.47 19.10 3.60
CA ALA A 204 -8.07 20.50 3.50
C ALA A 204 -6.58 20.71 3.83
N SER A 205 -6.04 20.02 4.83
CA SER A 205 -4.62 20.06 5.15
C SER A 205 -3.75 19.45 4.05
N TRP A 206 -4.20 18.37 3.42
CA TRP A 206 -3.48 17.83 2.27
C TRP A 206 -3.50 18.76 1.07
N LEU A 207 -4.64 19.40 0.78
CA LEU A 207 -4.70 20.47 -0.22
C LEU A 207 -3.70 21.59 0.09
N PHE A 208 -3.58 21.99 1.36
CA PHE A 208 -2.59 22.97 1.77
C PHE A 208 -1.16 22.50 1.49
N VAL A 209 -0.81 21.26 1.86
CA VAL A 209 0.52 20.68 1.59
C VAL A 209 0.86 20.68 0.10
N ILE A 210 -0.10 20.33 -0.76
CA ILE A 210 0.12 20.21 -2.20
C ILE A 210 0.18 21.59 -2.87
N GLN A 211 -0.78 22.46 -2.59
CA GLN A 211 -0.91 23.76 -3.27
C GLN A 211 0.19 24.75 -2.87
N PHE A 212 0.73 24.62 -1.65
CA PHE A 212 1.86 25.42 -1.16
C PHE A 212 3.21 24.69 -1.23
N ASP A 213 3.26 23.50 -1.85
CA ASP A 213 4.48 22.70 -2.02
C ASP A 213 5.26 22.51 -0.69
N ILE A 214 4.52 22.29 0.40
CA ILE A 214 5.07 22.31 1.77
C ILE A 214 6.18 21.27 1.93
N SER A 215 5.99 20.08 1.39
CA SER A 215 6.96 18.99 1.48
C SER A 215 8.32 19.36 0.87
N SER A 216 8.33 20.12 -0.21
CA SER A 216 9.59 20.53 -0.86
C SER A 216 10.31 21.63 -0.08
N HIS A 217 9.60 22.32 0.82
CA HIS A 217 10.14 23.37 1.66
C HIS A 217 10.69 22.88 3.01
N ILE A 218 10.31 21.66 3.43
CA ILE A 218 10.85 21.01 4.63
C ILE A 218 12.09 20.20 4.24
N PRO A 219 13.27 20.43 4.85
CA PRO A 219 14.45 19.63 4.54
C PRO A 219 14.27 18.16 4.93
N LEU A 220 14.67 17.23 4.07
CA LEU A 220 14.51 15.78 4.31
C LEU A 220 15.19 15.27 5.58
N ASN A 221 16.36 15.81 5.91
CA ASN A 221 17.19 15.37 7.03
C ASN A 221 17.37 16.48 8.08
N ALA A 222 16.50 17.49 8.07
CA ALA A 222 16.56 18.60 9.02
C ALA A 222 15.14 19.07 9.35
N GLU A 223 15.06 20.16 10.10
CA GLU A 223 13.81 20.77 10.51
C GLU A 223 13.77 22.24 10.08
N ILE A 224 12.57 22.81 10.03
CA ILE A 224 12.35 24.21 9.69
C ILE A 224 11.33 24.81 10.65
N SER A 225 11.50 26.07 11.08
CA SER A 225 10.52 26.71 11.93
C SER A 225 9.22 27.00 11.18
N TYR A 226 8.07 27.00 11.88
CA TYR A 226 6.79 27.42 11.27
C TYR A 226 6.85 28.85 10.72
N SER A 227 7.66 29.73 11.34
CA SER A 227 7.83 31.12 10.91
C SER A 227 8.57 31.21 9.58
N GLU A 228 9.67 30.47 9.42
CA GLU A 228 10.43 30.42 8.17
C GLU A 228 9.64 29.74 7.05
N LEU A 229 8.92 28.65 7.37
CA LEU A 229 8.06 27.99 6.40
C LEU A 229 6.93 28.92 5.94
N GLY A 230 6.28 29.61 6.87
CA GLY A 230 5.27 30.63 6.56
C GLY A 230 5.81 31.79 5.72
N ALA A 231 7.02 32.26 6.00
CA ALA A 231 7.68 33.29 5.19
C ALA A 231 7.97 32.81 3.75
N LYS A 232 8.38 31.55 3.56
CA LYS A 232 8.65 30.97 2.23
C LYS A 232 7.41 30.92 1.35
N ILE A 233 6.26 30.59 1.93
CA ILE A 233 5.00 30.40 1.19
C ILE A 233 4.05 31.61 1.31
N ASN A 234 4.47 32.68 1.99
CA ASN A 234 3.67 33.86 2.28
C ASN A 234 2.34 33.56 3.00
N VAL A 235 2.39 32.72 4.04
CA VAL A 235 1.25 32.35 4.89
C VAL A 235 1.59 32.61 6.35
N GLU A 236 0.63 33.12 7.11
CA GLU A 236 0.81 33.43 8.53
C GLU A 236 1.18 32.17 9.34
N ARG A 237 2.16 32.31 10.24
CA ARG A 237 2.76 31.22 11.03
C ARG A 237 1.71 30.31 11.70
N SER A 238 0.71 30.90 12.37
CA SER A 238 -0.32 30.13 13.07
C SER A 238 -1.19 29.32 12.11
N VAL A 239 -1.43 29.82 10.89
CA VAL A 239 -2.15 29.07 9.84
C VAL A 239 -1.33 27.88 9.37
N VAL A 240 -0.04 28.07 9.08
CA VAL A 240 0.88 26.97 8.70
C VAL A 240 0.89 25.89 9.77
N ARG A 241 1.08 26.30 11.03
CA ARG A 241 1.10 25.40 12.18
C ARG A 241 -0.19 24.58 12.26
N ARG A 242 -1.36 25.23 12.18
CA ARG A 242 -2.67 24.55 12.28
C ARG A 242 -2.87 23.46 11.23
N TYR A 243 -2.50 23.72 9.98
CA TYR A 243 -2.66 22.73 8.91
C TYR A 243 -1.73 21.54 9.09
N LEU A 244 -0.48 21.79 9.50
CA LEU A 244 0.50 20.72 9.71
C LEU A 244 0.19 19.90 10.96
N GLU A 245 -0.14 20.53 12.09
CA GLU A 245 -0.51 19.83 13.31
C GLU A 245 -1.69 18.88 13.10
N ASN A 246 -2.67 19.23 12.25
CA ASN A 246 -3.75 18.31 11.89
C ASN A 246 -3.23 17.03 11.20
N LEU A 247 -2.24 17.16 10.31
CA LEU A 247 -1.62 16.01 9.64
C LEU A 247 -0.62 15.25 10.52
N MET A 248 -0.07 15.90 11.55
CA MET A 248 0.80 15.25 12.55
C MET A 248 0.01 14.21 13.37
N VAL A 249 -1.28 14.44 13.63
CA VAL A 249 -2.17 13.45 14.29
C VAL A 249 -2.26 12.15 13.48
N SER A 250 -2.15 12.25 12.15
CA SER A 250 -2.13 11.10 11.24
C SER A 250 -0.71 10.57 10.94
N GLY A 251 0.33 11.15 11.56
CA GLY A 251 1.72 10.69 11.43
C GLY A 251 2.47 11.17 10.19
N TYR A 252 1.92 12.12 9.42
CA TYR A 252 2.60 12.59 8.20
C TYR A 252 3.73 13.56 8.48
N PHE A 253 3.64 14.41 9.49
CA PHE A 253 4.75 15.28 9.90
C PHE A 253 4.98 15.11 11.39
N GLU A 254 6.08 15.66 11.90
CA GLU A 254 6.30 15.70 13.33
C GLU A 254 6.92 17.04 13.75
N GLU A 255 6.53 17.50 14.93
CA GLU A 255 7.16 18.64 15.58
C GLU A 255 8.45 18.20 16.27
N SER A 256 9.49 19.03 16.18
CA SER A 256 10.77 18.72 16.77
C SER A 256 10.71 18.74 18.29
N SER A 257 11.04 17.60 18.90
CA SER A 257 11.24 17.49 20.34
C SER A 257 12.44 18.29 20.84
N ALA A 258 13.46 18.50 19.99
CA ALA A 258 14.64 19.28 20.33
C ALA A 258 14.37 20.78 20.23
N ASN A 259 13.59 21.20 19.23
CA ASN A 259 13.30 22.61 18.94
C ASN A 259 11.80 22.84 18.72
N PRO A 260 11.01 23.01 19.79
CA PRO A 260 9.58 23.30 19.68
C PRO A 260 9.28 24.47 18.74
N GLY A 261 8.23 24.36 17.93
CA GLY A 261 7.92 25.30 16.86
C GLY A 261 8.63 25.03 15.53
N HIS A 262 9.37 23.94 15.42
CA HIS A 262 9.98 23.44 14.18
C HIS A 262 9.33 22.14 13.73
N VAL A 263 9.15 21.98 12.42
CA VAL A 263 8.59 20.80 11.78
C VAL A 263 9.66 20.06 10.98
N ARG A 264 9.57 18.73 10.97
CA ARG A 264 10.37 17.84 10.13
C ARG A 264 9.52 16.73 9.50
N HIS A 265 10.10 16.04 8.53
CA HIS A 265 9.48 14.89 7.88
C HIS A 265 9.41 13.67 8.80
N THR A 266 8.36 12.87 8.64
CA THR A 266 8.32 11.46 9.05
C THR A 266 8.69 10.59 7.83
N PRO A 267 8.90 9.27 7.98
CA PRO A 267 9.14 8.39 6.83
C PRO A 267 8.07 8.51 5.74
N ASP A 268 6.79 8.62 6.12
CA ASP A 268 5.69 8.75 5.18
C ASP A 268 5.73 10.07 4.41
N SER A 269 6.02 11.20 5.08
CA SER A 269 6.13 12.46 4.33
C SER A 269 7.40 12.61 3.53
N ALA A 270 8.51 12.04 4.00
CA ALA A 270 9.74 11.97 3.22
C ALA A 270 9.55 11.11 1.96
N ALA A 271 8.73 10.05 2.01
CA ALA A 271 8.47 9.20 0.86
C ALA A 271 7.82 9.97 -0.30
N PHE A 272 6.79 10.77 -0.03
CA PHE A 272 6.15 11.54 -1.11
C PHE A 272 6.95 12.78 -1.52
N ALA A 273 7.77 13.35 -0.62
CA ALA A 273 8.73 14.40 -0.98
C ALA A 273 9.81 13.91 -1.96
N ASN A 274 10.17 12.61 -1.89
CA ASN A 274 11.24 12.01 -2.68
C ASN A 274 10.78 11.16 -3.88
N ASP A 275 9.54 10.67 -3.92
CA ASP A 275 9.01 9.89 -5.04
C ASP A 275 8.09 10.74 -5.94
N PRO A 276 8.55 11.16 -7.14
CA PRO A 276 7.74 11.91 -8.08
C PRO A 276 6.42 11.22 -8.46
N ASN A 277 6.36 9.88 -8.41
CA ASN A 277 5.14 9.14 -8.71
C ASN A 277 4.13 9.22 -7.58
N LEU A 278 4.59 9.18 -6.33
CA LEU A 278 3.73 9.33 -5.16
C LEU A 278 3.21 10.77 -5.08
N LEU A 279 4.08 11.77 -5.31
CA LEU A 279 3.67 13.17 -5.41
C LEU A 279 2.63 13.38 -6.53
N ALA A 280 2.88 12.87 -7.74
CA ALA A 280 1.93 12.95 -8.84
C ALA A 280 0.58 12.29 -8.52
N THR A 281 0.59 11.18 -7.77
CA THR A 281 -0.62 10.48 -7.32
C THR A 281 -1.41 11.33 -6.33
N VAL A 282 -0.73 11.91 -5.35
CA VAL A 282 -1.34 12.82 -4.36
C VAL A 282 -1.90 14.07 -5.04
N SER A 283 -1.18 14.67 -5.99
CA SER A 283 -1.69 15.79 -6.80
C SER A 283 -2.92 15.40 -7.62
N LEU A 284 -2.93 14.24 -8.27
CA LEU A 284 -4.09 13.73 -9.03
C LEU A 284 -5.33 13.60 -8.13
N LEU A 285 -5.16 13.03 -6.94
CA LEU A 285 -6.24 12.86 -5.96
C LEU A 285 -6.89 14.19 -5.56
N HIS A 286 -6.10 15.24 -5.42
CA HIS A 286 -6.57 16.51 -4.87
C HIS A 286 -6.99 17.53 -5.94
N GLU A 287 -6.32 17.58 -7.08
CA GLU A 287 -6.59 18.58 -8.12
C GLU A 287 -7.64 18.14 -9.14
N LEU A 288 -7.76 16.83 -9.39
CA LEU A 288 -8.67 16.28 -10.40
C LEU A 288 -9.83 15.53 -9.73
N ILE A 289 -9.49 14.59 -8.87
CA ILE A 289 -10.44 13.61 -8.34
C ILE A 289 -11.36 14.25 -7.30
N LEU A 290 -10.80 14.94 -6.30
CA LEU A 290 -11.60 15.51 -5.21
C LEU A 290 -12.66 16.51 -5.69
N PRO A 291 -12.36 17.51 -6.55
CA PRO A 291 -13.39 18.40 -7.09
C PRO A 291 -14.50 17.63 -7.84
N SER A 292 -14.11 16.63 -8.62
CA SER A 292 -15.04 15.79 -9.40
C SER A 292 -15.98 14.99 -8.50
N ILE A 293 -15.47 14.39 -7.42
CA ILE A 293 -16.26 13.63 -6.45
C ILE A 293 -17.26 14.54 -5.74
N ILE A 294 -16.85 15.74 -5.32
CA ILE A 294 -17.73 16.72 -4.65
C ILE A 294 -18.92 17.09 -5.55
N LYS A 295 -18.69 17.16 -6.87
CA LYS A 295 -19.71 17.49 -7.87
C LYS A 295 -20.53 16.30 -8.37
N SER A 296 -20.25 15.07 -7.93
CA SER A 296 -20.95 13.87 -8.40
C SER A 296 -22.47 13.89 -8.16
N VAL A 297 -22.93 14.31 -6.97
CA VAL A 297 -24.37 14.41 -6.66
C VAL A 297 -25.06 15.51 -7.47
N GLU A 298 -24.35 16.59 -7.77
CA GLU A 298 -24.86 17.65 -8.65
C GLU A 298 -25.00 17.12 -10.08
N ALA A 299 -24.01 16.39 -10.59
CA ALA A 299 -24.07 15.74 -11.89
C ALA A 299 -25.26 14.76 -11.99
N LEU A 300 -25.52 13.97 -10.95
CA LEU A 300 -26.68 13.07 -10.91
C LEU A 300 -28.03 13.81 -10.92
N LYS A 301 -28.10 15.04 -10.39
CA LYS A 301 -29.32 15.86 -10.48
C LYS A 301 -29.51 16.45 -11.88
N THR A 302 -28.40 16.81 -12.54
CA THR A 302 -28.41 17.37 -13.90
C THR A 302 -28.67 16.29 -14.95
N TRP A 303 -28.06 15.12 -14.80
CA TRP A 303 -28.04 14.02 -15.77
C TRP A 303 -28.31 12.66 -15.09
N PRO A 304 -29.51 12.40 -14.55
CA PRO A 304 -29.79 11.26 -13.67
C PRO A 304 -29.64 9.88 -14.31
N LEU A 305 -29.77 9.78 -15.64
CA LEU A 305 -29.71 8.51 -16.39
C LEU A 305 -28.63 8.50 -17.46
N SER A 306 -27.71 9.48 -17.42
CA SER A 306 -26.70 9.59 -18.47
C SER A 306 -25.70 8.46 -18.41
N GLN A 307 -25.32 8.01 -19.60
CA GLN A 307 -24.18 7.14 -19.84
C GLN A 307 -23.15 7.83 -20.74
N GLU A 308 -23.16 9.16 -20.82
CA GLU A 308 -22.18 9.91 -21.60
C GLU A 308 -21.00 10.30 -20.70
N THR A 309 -19.77 10.08 -21.17
CA THR A 309 -18.56 10.27 -20.35
C THR A 309 -18.18 11.74 -20.14
N ASN A 310 -18.84 12.66 -20.85
CA ASN A 310 -18.74 14.11 -20.69
C ASN A 310 -19.90 14.73 -19.88
N GLU A 311 -20.71 13.91 -19.21
CA GLU A 311 -21.82 14.33 -18.36
C GLU A 311 -21.61 13.85 -16.91
N SER A 312 -20.42 14.16 -16.35
CA SER A 312 -19.96 13.65 -15.06
C SER A 312 -19.67 14.76 -14.04
N GLY A 313 -19.38 14.36 -12.79
CA GLY A 313 -18.94 15.29 -11.75
C GLY A 313 -17.67 16.05 -12.13
N PHE A 314 -16.77 15.40 -12.87
CA PHE A 314 -15.57 16.03 -13.45
C PHE A 314 -15.91 17.20 -14.38
N CYS A 315 -16.87 17.03 -15.29
CA CYS A 315 -17.23 18.08 -16.25
C CYS A 315 -17.78 19.33 -15.56
N ILE A 316 -18.60 19.14 -14.50
CA ILE A 316 -19.09 20.26 -13.67
C ILE A 316 -17.94 20.90 -12.88
N ALA A 317 -17.08 20.09 -12.25
CA ALA A 317 -16.01 20.59 -11.40
C ALA A 317 -14.96 21.42 -12.17
N HIS A 318 -14.75 21.09 -13.45
CA HIS A 318 -13.76 21.74 -14.30
C HIS A 318 -14.37 22.64 -15.38
N ASP A 319 -15.68 22.93 -15.29
CA ASP A 319 -16.43 23.77 -16.23
C ASP A 319 -16.10 23.46 -17.71
N THR A 320 -16.26 22.18 -18.07
CA THR A 320 -15.88 21.68 -19.39
C THR A 320 -16.92 20.76 -20.00
N LYS A 321 -17.00 20.77 -21.33
CA LYS A 321 -17.79 19.82 -22.14
C LYS A 321 -16.95 18.67 -22.69
N ASP A 322 -15.64 18.73 -22.50
CA ASP A 322 -14.71 17.66 -22.87
C ASP A 322 -14.78 16.53 -21.85
N THR A 323 -14.56 15.29 -22.30
CA THR A 323 -14.27 14.18 -21.39
C THR A 323 -12.94 14.41 -20.66
N MET A 324 -12.71 13.71 -19.56
CA MET A 324 -11.43 13.78 -18.84
C MET A 324 -10.22 13.56 -19.76
N TYR A 325 -10.26 12.53 -20.61
CA TYR A 325 -9.17 12.23 -21.53
C TYR A 325 -9.00 13.27 -22.64
N GLN A 326 -10.08 13.88 -23.12
CA GLN A 326 -10.02 14.99 -24.08
C GLN A 326 -9.40 16.25 -23.44
N MET A 327 -9.69 16.54 -22.17
CA MET A 327 -9.05 17.64 -21.45
C MET A 327 -7.56 17.38 -21.25
N LEU A 328 -7.19 16.14 -20.86
CA LEU A 328 -5.80 15.74 -20.70
C LEU A 328 -5.02 15.83 -22.02
N SER A 329 -5.58 15.37 -23.14
CA SER A 329 -4.91 15.41 -24.45
C SER A 329 -4.64 16.84 -24.93
N LYS A 330 -5.50 17.80 -24.57
CA LYS A 330 -5.30 19.23 -24.85
C LYS A 330 -4.25 19.90 -23.94
N ASN A 331 -3.80 19.23 -22.87
CA ASN A 331 -2.83 19.77 -21.91
C ASN A 331 -1.69 18.78 -21.64
N PRO A 332 -0.59 18.84 -22.43
CA PRO A 332 0.52 17.89 -22.32
C PRO A 332 1.14 17.78 -20.92
N LYS A 333 1.22 18.88 -20.16
CA LYS A 333 1.74 18.86 -18.79
C LYS A 333 0.82 18.08 -17.84
N LYS A 334 -0.50 18.25 -17.96
CA LYS A 334 -1.47 17.47 -17.18
C LYS A 334 -1.49 16.01 -17.61
N ALA A 335 -1.43 15.73 -18.92
CA ALA A 335 -1.32 14.36 -19.43
C ALA A 335 -0.06 13.65 -18.90
N GLN A 336 1.09 14.34 -18.90
CA GLN A 336 2.33 13.78 -18.34
C GLN A 336 2.19 13.46 -16.85
N ARG A 337 1.70 14.40 -16.04
CA ARG A 337 1.48 14.17 -14.60
C ARG A 337 0.48 13.04 -14.35
N PHE A 338 -0.60 12.98 -15.13
CA PHE A 338 -1.58 11.89 -15.08
C PHE A 338 -0.91 10.55 -15.41
N GLY A 339 -0.11 10.47 -16.47
CA GLY A 339 0.63 9.27 -16.84
C GLY A 339 1.61 8.82 -15.75
N THR A 340 2.33 9.77 -15.14
CA THR A 340 3.20 9.51 -13.98
C THR A 340 2.41 8.95 -12.79
N ALA A 341 1.25 9.53 -12.46
CA ALA A 341 0.38 9.02 -11.40
C ALA A 341 -0.16 7.62 -11.74
N MET A 342 -0.57 7.37 -12.99
CA MET A 342 -1.03 6.05 -13.43
C MET A 342 0.04 4.97 -13.29
N SER A 343 1.32 5.31 -13.43
CA SER A 343 2.41 4.37 -13.17
C SER A 343 2.41 3.83 -11.74
N SER A 344 1.97 4.61 -10.75
CA SER A 344 1.84 4.15 -9.35
C SER A 344 0.72 3.12 -9.18
N PHE A 345 -0.36 3.23 -9.96
CA PHE A 345 -1.49 2.30 -9.91
C PHE A 345 -1.23 1.00 -10.69
N THR A 346 -0.26 1.00 -11.60
CA THR A 346 0.15 -0.18 -12.39
C THR A 346 1.41 -0.86 -11.85
N LYS A 347 2.06 -0.27 -10.84
CA LYS A 347 3.25 -0.79 -10.15
C LYS A 347 3.05 -2.11 -9.39
N GLU A 348 1.94 -2.84 -9.57
CA GLU A 348 1.69 -4.19 -9.02
C GLU A 348 2.74 -5.27 -9.43
N SER A 349 3.81 -4.89 -10.13
CA SER A 349 4.89 -5.75 -10.64
C SER A 349 6.14 -5.81 -9.74
N PHE A 350 6.03 -5.51 -8.44
CA PHE A 350 7.17 -5.45 -7.50
C PHE A 350 7.91 -6.79 -7.24
N SER A 351 7.49 -7.91 -7.86
CA SER A 351 8.22 -9.19 -7.87
C SER A 351 8.83 -9.55 -9.24
N GLY A 352 8.85 -8.62 -10.20
CA GLY A 352 9.40 -8.86 -11.55
C GLY A 352 8.50 -9.68 -12.49
N GLN A 353 7.35 -10.17 -12.00
CA GLN A 353 6.34 -10.89 -12.78
C GLN A 353 4.93 -10.43 -12.39
N HIS A 354 4.08 -10.23 -13.38
CA HIS A 354 2.71 -9.74 -13.22
C HIS A 354 1.80 -10.85 -12.62
N PRO A 355 0.84 -10.56 -11.72
CA PRO A 355 0.01 -11.61 -11.11
C PRO A 355 -0.74 -12.48 -12.13
N LEU A 356 -1.26 -11.85 -13.19
CA LEU A 356 -1.90 -12.60 -14.28
C LEU A 356 -0.96 -13.57 -15.02
N SER A 357 0.37 -13.34 -15.00
CA SER A 357 1.33 -14.32 -15.54
C SER A 357 1.59 -15.51 -14.61
N LEU A 358 1.29 -15.37 -13.32
CA LEU A 358 1.56 -16.37 -12.29
C LEU A 358 0.32 -17.20 -11.95
N ASP A 359 -0.82 -16.53 -11.77
CA ASP A 359 -2.03 -17.12 -11.16
C ASP A 359 -3.04 -17.62 -12.22
N PHE A 360 -2.81 -17.34 -13.50
CA PHE A 360 -3.65 -17.81 -14.59
C PHE A 360 -2.90 -18.81 -15.48
N ASP A 361 -3.53 -19.97 -15.71
CA ASP A 361 -2.97 -20.98 -16.60
C ASP A 361 -3.17 -20.57 -18.08
N TRP A 362 -2.07 -20.19 -18.71
CA TRP A 362 -2.03 -19.81 -20.12
C TRP A 362 -1.81 -21.01 -21.07
N SER A 363 -1.71 -22.24 -20.56
CA SER A 363 -1.39 -23.43 -21.35
C SER A 363 -2.36 -23.68 -22.51
N GLU A 364 -3.65 -23.35 -22.34
CA GLU A 364 -4.66 -23.43 -23.39
C GLU A 364 -4.30 -22.63 -24.65
N PHE A 365 -3.63 -21.48 -24.48
CA PHE A 365 -3.15 -20.66 -25.58
C PHE A 365 -1.71 -20.98 -25.96
N ASP A 366 -0.84 -21.23 -24.97
CA ASP A 366 0.59 -21.43 -25.19
C ASP A 366 0.92 -22.78 -25.87
N ASN A 367 0.02 -23.77 -25.74
CA ASN A 367 0.15 -25.04 -26.46
C ASN A 367 -0.24 -24.93 -27.95
N ILE A 368 -0.84 -23.82 -28.39
CA ILE A 368 -1.19 -23.57 -29.78
C ILE A 368 -0.06 -22.76 -30.44
N PRO A 369 0.69 -23.32 -31.40
CA PRO A 369 1.80 -22.61 -32.03
C PRO A 369 1.37 -21.30 -32.68
N GLY A 370 1.90 -20.18 -32.17
CA GLY A 370 1.57 -18.84 -32.66
C GLY A 370 0.12 -18.42 -32.40
N ALA A 371 -0.48 -18.87 -31.30
CA ALA A 371 -1.72 -18.30 -30.79
C ALA A 371 -1.61 -16.79 -30.66
N THR A 372 -2.62 -16.06 -31.12
CA THR A 372 -2.61 -14.60 -31.13
C THR A 372 -3.61 -14.05 -30.11
N VAL A 373 -3.10 -13.32 -29.12
CA VAL A 373 -3.90 -12.58 -28.14
C VAL A 373 -3.84 -11.10 -28.48
N VAL A 374 -4.98 -10.43 -28.51
CA VAL A 374 -5.02 -8.97 -28.64
C VAL A 374 -5.16 -8.33 -27.27
N ASP A 375 -4.25 -7.42 -26.94
CA ASP A 375 -4.26 -6.59 -25.73
C ASP A 375 -4.89 -5.24 -26.09
N LEU A 376 -6.20 -5.15 -25.88
CA LEU A 376 -7.05 -4.06 -26.34
C LEU A 376 -7.08 -2.93 -25.30
N GLY A 377 -6.63 -1.74 -25.68
CA GLY A 377 -6.28 -0.68 -24.73
C GLY A 377 -4.98 -0.99 -23.97
N GLY A 378 -4.06 -1.76 -24.58
CA GLY A 378 -2.85 -2.26 -23.92
C GLY A 378 -1.76 -1.22 -23.67
N SER A 379 -1.98 0.06 -24.04
CA SER A 379 -1.06 1.16 -23.81
C SER A 379 0.34 0.87 -24.34
N LEU A 380 1.38 1.03 -23.51
CA LEU A 380 2.78 0.77 -23.87
C LEU A 380 3.15 -0.73 -23.89
N GLY A 381 2.20 -1.64 -23.65
CA GLY A 381 2.40 -3.08 -23.78
C GLY A 381 2.93 -3.81 -22.55
N HIS A 382 2.99 -3.16 -21.38
CA HIS A 382 3.58 -3.73 -20.17
C HIS A 382 3.00 -5.10 -19.77
N LEU A 383 1.68 -5.27 -19.87
CA LEU A 383 1.02 -6.55 -19.59
C LEU A 383 1.47 -7.62 -20.61
N SER A 384 1.34 -7.32 -21.90
CA SER A 384 1.78 -8.18 -23.00
C SER A 384 3.25 -8.58 -22.89
N PHE A 385 4.16 -7.69 -22.46
CA PHE A 385 5.56 -8.05 -22.25
C PHE A 385 5.75 -9.05 -21.11
N ASN A 386 5.01 -8.90 -20.00
CA ASN A 386 5.06 -9.84 -18.88
C ASN A 386 4.51 -11.22 -19.30
N LEU A 387 3.36 -11.24 -19.97
CA LEU A 387 2.74 -12.48 -20.45
C LEU A 387 3.61 -13.16 -21.51
N ALA A 388 4.20 -12.39 -22.42
CA ALA A 388 5.17 -12.92 -23.36
C ALA A 388 6.32 -13.59 -22.61
N ARG A 389 6.99 -12.92 -21.67
CA ARG A 389 8.11 -13.55 -20.93
C ARG A 389 7.72 -14.81 -20.15
N ALA A 390 6.46 -14.93 -19.73
CA ALA A 390 5.94 -16.11 -19.02
C ALA A 390 5.49 -17.26 -19.95
N THR A 391 5.36 -17.02 -21.26
CA THR A 391 4.82 -17.97 -22.25
C THR A 391 5.84 -18.25 -23.36
N LYS A 392 5.69 -19.37 -24.08
CA LYS A 392 6.67 -19.84 -25.07
C LYS A 392 6.28 -19.51 -26.51
N GLN A 393 5.02 -19.70 -26.88
CA GLN A 393 4.53 -19.68 -28.26
C GLN A 393 3.57 -18.54 -28.57
N MET A 394 2.95 -17.95 -27.54
CA MET A 394 1.96 -16.90 -27.71
C MET A 394 2.54 -15.63 -28.37
N LYS A 395 1.73 -15.00 -29.21
CA LYS A 395 1.98 -13.70 -29.82
C LYS A 395 0.93 -12.70 -29.36
N PHE A 396 1.35 -11.46 -29.16
CA PHE A 396 0.52 -10.38 -28.65
C PHE A 396 0.41 -9.26 -29.68
N VAL A 397 -0.82 -8.84 -29.95
CA VAL A 397 -1.13 -7.64 -30.73
C VAL A 397 -1.68 -6.59 -29.78
N ILE A 398 -0.91 -5.54 -29.54
CA ILE A 398 -1.34 -4.45 -28.66
C ILE A 398 -2.08 -3.42 -29.51
N GLN A 399 -3.32 -3.15 -29.14
CA GLN A 399 -4.16 -2.16 -29.81
C GLN A 399 -4.44 -0.99 -28.90
N ASP A 400 -4.15 0.22 -29.38
CA ASP A 400 -4.41 1.48 -28.66
C ASP A 400 -4.57 2.62 -29.67
N LEU A 401 -4.92 3.82 -29.20
CA LEU A 401 -5.02 5.01 -30.03
C LEU A 401 -3.71 5.26 -30.80
N PRO A 402 -3.76 5.87 -32.01
CA PRO A 402 -2.59 5.96 -32.87
C PRO A 402 -1.32 6.53 -32.21
N PRO A 403 -1.37 7.63 -31.43
CA PRO A 403 -0.17 8.15 -30.76
C PRO A 403 0.40 7.18 -29.72
N THR A 404 -0.46 6.46 -29.00
CA THR A 404 -0.04 5.49 -27.97
C THR A 404 0.55 4.24 -28.60
N ALA A 405 -0.07 3.70 -29.66
CA ALA A 405 0.45 2.54 -30.39
C ALA A 405 1.81 2.84 -31.02
N GLU A 406 2.00 4.05 -31.55
CA GLU A 406 3.30 4.50 -32.06
C GLU A 406 4.35 4.61 -30.94
N ALA A 407 4.00 5.22 -29.81
CA ALA A 407 4.89 5.30 -28.66
C ALA A 407 5.29 3.91 -28.13
N GLY A 408 4.32 2.98 -28.02
CA GLY A 408 4.57 1.60 -27.61
C GLY A 408 5.47 0.85 -28.59
N LYS A 409 5.25 1.03 -29.90
CA LYS A 409 6.12 0.46 -30.94
C LYS A 409 7.55 0.96 -30.83
N ASN A 410 7.74 2.26 -30.62
CA ASN A 410 9.05 2.88 -30.47
C ASN A 410 9.77 2.45 -29.18
N GLY A 411 9.00 2.23 -28.10
CA GLY A 411 9.51 1.75 -26.82
C GLY A 411 9.60 0.23 -26.67
N CYS A 412 9.28 -0.55 -27.71
CA CYS A 412 9.21 -2.01 -27.63
C CYS A 412 10.61 -2.63 -27.44
N PRO A 413 10.85 -3.39 -26.35
CA PRO A 413 12.13 -4.06 -26.11
C PRO A 413 12.53 -5.02 -27.25
N GLU A 414 13.82 -5.08 -27.59
CA GLU A 414 14.31 -5.93 -28.70
C GLU A 414 13.96 -7.42 -28.52
N ASP A 415 14.01 -7.93 -27.29
CA ASP A 415 13.66 -9.31 -26.94
C ASP A 415 12.16 -9.62 -27.20
N MET A 416 11.32 -8.60 -27.27
CA MET A 416 9.86 -8.74 -27.42
C MET A 416 9.38 -8.63 -28.86
N LYS A 417 10.12 -7.98 -29.77
CA LYS A 417 9.68 -7.68 -31.14
C LYS A 417 9.28 -8.90 -31.97
N ALA A 418 9.80 -10.10 -31.64
CA ALA A 418 9.43 -11.34 -32.34
C ALA A 418 8.01 -11.85 -31.98
N ARG A 419 7.49 -11.46 -30.82
CA ARG A 419 6.20 -11.95 -30.30
C ARG A 419 5.19 -10.84 -30.03
N VAL A 420 5.59 -9.58 -30.07
CA VAL A 420 4.74 -8.45 -29.77
C VAL A 420 4.73 -7.44 -30.92
N SER A 421 3.54 -7.05 -31.36
CA SER A 421 3.33 -6.00 -32.36
C SER A 421 2.30 -4.99 -31.87
N PHE A 422 2.37 -3.76 -32.40
CA PHE A 422 1.45 -2.68 -32.06
C PHE A 422 0.61 -2.30 -33.29
N GLU A 423 -0.68 -2.11 -33.09
CA GLU A 423 -1.65 -1.70 -34.11
C GLU A 423 -2.45 -0.48 -33.63
N PRO A 424 -2.52 0.62 -34.40
CA PRO A 424 -3.38 1.75 -34.07
C PRO A 424 -4.85 1.36 -34.24
N TYR A 425 -5.65 1.47 -33.18
CA TYR A 425 -7.07 1.16 -33.19
C TYR A 425 -7.84 1.92 -32.10
N ASP A 426 -9.02 2.41 -32.45
CA ASP A 426 -10.01 2.95 -31.51
C ASP A 426 -11.10 1.90 -31.31
N PHE A 427 -11.17 1.30 -30.12
CA PHE A 427 -12.14 0.25 -29.77
C PHE A 427 -13.60 0.70 -29.82
N LEU A 428 -13.87 2.01 -29.90
CA LEU A 428 -15.22 2.54 -30.10
C LEU A 428 -15.65 2.47 -31.56
N THR A 429 -14.73 2.20 -32.48
CA THR A 429 -14.97 1.99 -33.90
C THR A 429 -15.03 0.50 -34.23
N GLU A 430 -15.75 0.15 -35.31
CA GLU A 430 -15.87 -1.24 -35.75
C GLU A 430 -14.49 -1.84 -36.04
N GLN A 431 -14.19 -3.01 -35.44
CA GLN A 431 -12.98 -3.76 -35.75
C GLN A 431 -13.20 -4.49 -37.09
N LYS A 432 -12.30 -4.23 -38.05
CA LYS A 432 -12.40 -4.88 -39.36
C LYS A 432 -12.09 -6.38 -39.25
N PRO A 433 -12.84 -7.25 -39.94
CA PRO A 433 -12.50 -8.67 -40.04
C PRO A 433 -11.06 -8.87 -40.52
N ARG A 434 -10.42 -9.93 -40.02
CA ARG A 434 -9.04 -10.30 -40.38
C ARG A 434 -8.97 -11.76 -40.79
N GLU A 435 -8.04 -12.08 -41.68
CA GLU A 435 -7.84 -13.44 -42.20
C GLU A 435 -7.55 -14.46 -41.09
N LYS A 436 -6.71 -14.06 -40.11
CA LYS A 436 -6.44 -14.87 -38.91
C LYS A 436 -7.11 -14.22 -37.69
N PRO A 437 -8.20 -14.80 -37.16
CA PRO A 437 -8.84 -14.30 -35.95
C PRO A 437 -7.95 -14.53 -34.72
N PHE A 438 -8.20 -13.76 -33.67
CA PHE A 438 -7.55 -13.86 -32.38
C PHE A 438 -8.07 -15.05 -31.57
N ASN A 439 -7.18 -15.69 -30.82
CA ASN A 439 -7.53 -16.73 -29.85
C ASN A 439 -8.11 -16.13 -28.57
N ALA A 440 -7.66 -14.92 -28.19
CA ALA A 440 -8.25 -14.18 -27.09
C ALA A 440 -8.16 -12.67 -27.31
N VAL A 441 -9.13 -11.94 -26.75
CA VAL A 441 -9.05 -10.50 -26.45
C VAL A 441 -8.82 -10.36 -24.95
N ILE A 442 -7.87 -9.54 -24.55
CA ILE A 442 -7.69 -9.13 -23.16
C ILE A 442 -7.81 -7.61 -23.04
N MET A 443 -8.52 -7.16 -22.01
CA MET A 443 -8.55 -5.76 -21.58
C MET A 443 -8.19 -5.67 -20.10
N ALA A 444 -7.28 -4.76 -19.75
CA ALA A 444 -6.84 -4.57 -18.38
C ALA A 444 -7.05 -3.12 -17.92
N ASN A 445 -7.68 -2.95 -16.75
CA ASN A 445 -7.96 -1.65 -16.09
C ASN A 445 -8.51 -0.55 -17.03
N SER A 446 -9.37 -0.93 -17.98
CA SER A 446 -9.87 -0.07 -19.07
C SER A 446 -11.39 0.04 -19.11
N LEU A 447 -12.14 -1.05 -19.02
CA LEU A 447 -13.61 -1.08 -19.12
C LEU A 447 -14.30 -0.44 -17.91
N GLN A 448 -13.64 -0.39 -16.74
CA GLN A 448 -14.11 0.39 -15.59
C GLN A 448 -14.26 1.90 -15.89
N ASN A 449 -13.57 2.41 -16.91
CA ASN A 449 -13.62 3.82 -17.34
C ASN A 449 -14.86 4.14 -18.18
N TRP A 450 -15.67 3.14 -18.54
CA TRP A 450 -16.77 3.27 -19.49
C TRP A 450 -18.09 2.81 -18.89
N PRO A 451 -19.21 3.49 -19.16
CA PRO A 451 -20.54 2.98 -18.85
C PRO A 451 -20.95 1.83 -19.78
N ASP A 452 -21.99 1.08 -19.37
CA ASP A 452 -22.40 -0.19 -19.99
C ASP A 452 -22.66 -0.06 -21.49
N LYS A 453 -23.31 1.02 -21.93
CA LYS A 453 -23.55 1.33 -23.36
C LYS A 453 -22.29 1.23 -24.21
N TYR A 454 -21.16 1.77 -23.74
CA TYR A 454 -19.90 1.71 -24.49
C TYR A 454 -19.19 0.38 -24.29
N VAL A 455 -19.25 -0.23 -23.11
CA VAL A 455 -18.65 -1.54 -22.87
C VAL A 455 -19.27 -2.61 -23.77
N VAL A 456 -20.60 -2.62 -23.89
CA VAL A 456 -21.34 -3.47 -24.83
C VAL A 456 -20.87 -3.24 -26.28
N LYS A 457 -20.71 -1.96 -26.68
CA LYS A 457 -20.18 -1.61 -28.01
C LYS A 457 -18.75 -2.11 -28.23
N ILE A 458 -17.87 -1.92 -27.25
CA ILE A 458 -16.46 -2.33 -27.30
C ILE A 458 -16.37 -3.85 -27.49
N ILE A 459 -17.08 -4.62 -26.68
CA ILE A 459 -17.11 -6.09 -26.75
C ILE A 459 -17.69 -6.54 -28.09
N ARG A 460 -18.81 -5.95 -28.53
CA ARG A 460 -19.44 -6.25 -29.83
C ARG A 460 -18.49 -5.99 -31.00
N ASN A 461 -17.72 -4.91 -30.94
CA ASN A 461 -16.74 -4.61 -31.99
C ASN A 461 -15.67 -5.70 -32.14
N GLN A 462 -15.47 -6.58 -31.14
CA GLN A 462 -14.46 -7.65 -31.22
C GLN A 462 -14.98 -8.97 -31.80
N THR A 463 -16.29 -9.12 -31.99
CA THR A 463 -16.87 -10.41 -32.43
C THR A 463 -16.43 -10.82 -33.82
N SER A 464 -16.11 -9.86 -34.70
CA SER A 464 -15.65 -10.11 -36.07
C SER A 464 -14.22 -10.63 -36.16
N VAL A 465 -13.45 -10.50 -35.08
CA VAL A 465 -12.01 -10.86 -35.04
C VAL A 465 -11.69 -11.93 -34.02
N LEU A 466 -12.66 -12.39 -33.23
CA LEU A 466 -12.46 -13.46 -32.26
C LEU A 466 -12.74 -14.82 -32.91
N ALA A 467 -11.85 -15.78 -32.71
CA ALA A 467 -12.03 -17.13 -33.24
C ALA A 467 -13.22 -17.83 -32.57
N LYS A 468 -13.81 -18.82 -33.25
CA LYS A 468 -14.73 -19.76 -32.62
C LYS A 468 -14.03 -20.48 -31.46
N GLY A 469 -14.62 -20.44 -30.28
CA GLY A 469 -14.02 -20.91 -29.02
C GLY A 469 -13.00 -19.93 -28.41
N GLY A 470 -12.78 -18.76 -29.03
CA GLY A 470 -11.89 -17.74 -28.50
C GLY A 470 -12.45 -17.07 -27.25
N LYS A 471 -11.58 -16.46 -26.44
CA LYS A 471 -11.95 -15.88 -25.15
C LYS A 471 -11.92 -14.37 -25.12
N PHE A 472 -12.83 -13.76 -24.38
CA PHE A 472 -12.74 -12.37 -23.96
C PHE A 472 -12.42 -12.34 -22.46
N LEU A 473 -11.28 -11.74 -22.13
CA LEU A 473 -10.70 -11.68 -20.79
C LEU A 473 -10.67 -10.23 -20.30
N ILE A 474 -11.21 -9.98 -19.10
CA ILE A 474 -11.23 -8.65 -18.50
C ILE A 474 -10.50 -8.72 -17.16
N TYR A 475 -9.33 -8.10 -17.07
CA TYR A 475 -8.49 -8.07 -15.87
C TYR A 475 -8.62 -6.73 -15.14
N GLU A 476 -9.53 -6.68 -14.16
CA GLU A 476 -9.90 -5.45 -13.45
C GLU A 476 -10.31 -5.75 -12.02
N ARG A 477 -10.47 -4.72 -11.18
CA ARG A 477 -11.03 -4.88 -9.84
C ARG A 477 -12.53 -5.21 -9.96
N PRO A 478 -13.01 -6.37 -9.49
CA PRO A 478 -14.41 -6.71 -9.58
C PRO A 478 -15.20 -6.06 -8.46
N LEU A 479 -16.43 -5.63 -8.75
CA LEU A 479 -17.37 -5.17 -7.72
C LEU A 479 -18.06 -6.36 -7.08
N SER A 480 -17.28 -7.21 -6.41
CA SER A 480 -17.75 -8.50 -5.90
C SER A 480 -17.27 -8.72 -4.47
N ASN A 481 -17.89 -9.68 -3.78
CA ASN A 481 -17.40 -10.17 -2.49
C ASN A 481 -16.29 -11.21 -2.65
N LEU A 482 -15.50 -11.18 -3.74
CA LEU A 482 -14.39 -12.13 -3.91
C LEU A 482 -13.30 -12.00 -2.83
N SER A 483 -13.31 -10.88 -2.08
CA SER A 483 -12.56 -10.71 -0.83
C SER A 483 -13.54 -10.42 0.31
N ASP A 484 -13.37 -11.11 1.45
CA ASP A 484 -14.28 -11.04 2.60
C ASP A 484 -14.02 -9.84 3.53
N THR A 485 -12.87 -9.19 3.40
CA THR A 485 -12.49 -8.11 4.32
C THR A 485 -13.30 -6.83 4.07
N ARG A 486 -13.52 -6.08 5.14
CA ARG A 486 -14.16 -4.77 5.08
C ARG A 486 -13.25 -3.78 4.37
N TRP A 487 -11.94 -3.87 4.57
CA TRP A 487 -10.96 -3.04 3.87
C TRP A 487 -11.03 -3.17 2.35
N SER A 488 -10.93 -4.39 1.80
CA SER A 488 -10.98 -4.61 0.35
C SER A 488 -12.31 -4.15 -0.26
N ARG A 489 -13.43 -4.40 0.43
CA ARG A 489 -14.75 -3.88 0.05
C ARG A 489 -14.78 -2.36 0.04
N ARG A 490 -14.17 -1.70 1.01
CA ARG A 490 -14.08 -0.22 1.03
C ARG A 490 -13.28 0.28 -0.18
N VAL A 491 -12.14 -0.33 -0.49
CA VAL A 491 -11.31 0.05 -1.64
C VAL A 491 -12.08 -0.10 -2.95
N ALA A 492 -12.78 -1.23 -3.16
CA ALA A 492 -13.61 -1.45 -4.34
C ALA A 492 -14.74 -0.41 -4.47
N ARG A 493 -15.48 -0.13 -3.39
CA ARG A 493 -16.57 0.86 -3.41
C ARG A 493 -16.09 2.30 -3.64
N CYS A 494 -14.96 2.68 -3.05
CA CYS A 494 -14.34 3.98 -3.32
C CYS A 494 -13.85 4.09 -4.77
N SER A 495 -13.27 3.02 -5.33
CA SER A 495 -12.84 2.97 -6.73
C SER A 495 -14.03 3.10 -7.69
N ASP A 496 -15.15 2.46 -7.37
CA ASP A 496 -16.38 2.54 -8.15
C ASP A 496 -16.93 3.98 -8.20
N MET A 497 -17.03 4.63 -7.03
CA MET A 497 -17.42 6.05 -6.96
C MET A 497 -16.45 6.96 -7.73
N LEU A 498 -15.16 6.64 -7.72
CA LEU A 498 -14.15 7.38 -8.47
C LEU A 498 -14.42 7.31 -9.97
N MET A 499 -14.60 6.10 -10.52
CA MET A 499 -14.89 5.91 -11.95
C MET A 499 -16.18 6.61 -12.36
N GLY A 500 -17.22 6.53 -11.53
CA GLY A 500 -18.49 7.24 -11.77
C GLY A 500 -18.30 8.75 -11.80
N SER A 501 -17.60 9.31 -10.82
CA SER A 501 -17.42 10.77 -10.72
C SER A 501 -16.60 11.38 -11.86
N LEU A 502 -15.62 10.64 -12.38
CA LEU A 502 -14.71 11.12 -13.43
C LEU A 502 -15.29 10.92 -14.83
N LEU A 503 -15.89 9.75 -15.08
CA LEU A 503 -16.07 9.22 -16.42
C LEU A 503 -17.49 8.67 -16.67
N ASN A 504 -18.38 8.68 -15.67
CA ASN A 504 -19.58 7.84 -15.65
C ASN A 504 -19.27 6.35 -15.87
N GLY A 505 -18.04 5.92 -15.56
CA GLY A 505 -17.64 4.53 -15.52
C GLY A 505 -18.09 3.84 -14.23
N LYS A 506 -17.86 2.53 -14.13
CA LYS A 506 -18.13 1.77 -12.90
C LYS A 506 -17.33 0.47 -12.85
N LEU A 507 -17.09 0.00 -11.64
CA LEU A 507 -16.71 -1.39 -11.41
C LEU A 507 -17.97 -2.26 -11.53
N ARG A 508 -17.80 -3.54 -11.88
CA ARG A 508 -18.93 -4.42 -12.20
C ARG A 508 -18.90 -5.72 -11.43
N THR A 509 -20.09 -6.19 -11.07
CA THR A 509 -20.34 -7.49 -10.47
C THR A 509 -20.23 -8.60 -11.55
N PRO A 510 -20.04 -9.87 -11.15
CA PRO A 510 -20.10 -11.00 -12.08
C PRO A 510 -21.44 -11.08 -12.85
N GLU A 511 -22.54 -10.70 -12.21
CA GLU A 511 -23.86 -10.76 -12.84
C GLU A 511 -24.05 -9.64 -13.89
N GLU A 512 -23.52 -8.44 -13.63
CA GLU A 512 -23.48 -7.38 -14.64
C GLU A 512 -22.61 -7.79 -15.83
N TRP A 513 -21.46 -8.42 -15.61
CA TRP A 513 -20.63 -8.94 -16.70
C TRP A 513 -21.39 -9.97 -17.54
N ARG A 514 -22.12 -10.90 -16.91
CA ARG A 514 -22.98 -11.87 -17.62
C ARG A 514 -23.96 -11.18 -18.55
N HIS A 515 -24.67 -10.16 -18.05
CA HIS A 515 -25.64 -9.40 -18.84
C HIS A 515 -24.98 -8.64 -19.99
N ILE A 516 -23.87 -7.96 -19.73
CA ILE A 516 -23.13 -7.18 -20.74
C ILE A 516 -22.65 -8.07 -21.88
N PHE A 517 -22.09 -9.25 -21.59
CA PHE A 517 -21.66 -10.17 -22.64
C PHE A 517 -22.83 -10.66 -23.48
N ALA A 518 -23.96 -11.01 -22.84
CA ALA A 518 -25.16 -11.45 -23.54
C ALA A 518 -25.79 -10.33 -24.41
N GLU A 519 -25.74 -9.07 -23.94
CA GLU A 519 -26.20 -7.91 -24.69
C GLU A 519 -25.26 -7.57 -25.85
N ALA A 520 -23.95 -7.74 -25.66
CA ALA A 520 -22.96 -7.51 -26.72
C ALA A 520 -23.18 -8.47 -27.88
N ASP A 521 -23.31 -9.77 -27.60
CA ASP A 521 -23.62 -10.81 -28.58
C ASP A 521 -24.12 -12.09 -27.88
N SER A 522 -25.20 -12.70 -28.38
CA SER A 522 -25.79 -13.91 -27.80
C SER A 522 -24.87 -15.15 -27.87
N ARG A 523 -23.81 -15.10 -28.69
CA ARG A 523 -22.81 -16.17 -28.82
C ARG A 523 -21.74 -16.13 -27.72
N PHE A 524 -21.73 -15.10 -26.86
CA PHE A 524 -20.85 -15.10 -25.69
C PHE A 524 -21.46 -15.94 -24.56
N LYS A 525 -20.69 -16.91 -24.09
CA LYS A 525 -20.97 -17.67 -22.88
C LYS A 525 -20.08 -17.16 -21.75
N PHE A 526 -20.67 -16.45 -20.79
CA PHE A 526 -19.96 -15.99 -19.60
C PHE A 526 -19.63 -17.16 -18.66
N ILE A 527 -18.35 -17.32 -18.34
CA ILE A 527 -17.82 -18.41 -17.51
C ILE A 527 -17.83 -18.02 -16.04
N GLY A 528 -17.36 -16.81 -15.71
CA GLY A 528 -17.31 -16.32 -14.34
C GLY A 528 -16.22 -15.27 -14.13
N VAL A 529 -16.01 -14.90 -12.86
CA VAL A 529 -14.90 -14.06 -12.41
C VAL A 529 -14.06 -14.86 -11.42
N ARG A 530 -12.75 -14.93 -11.66
CA ARG A 530 -11.78 -15.55 -10.75
C ARG A 530 -10.90 -14.47 -10.11
N ALA A 531 -10.53 -14.62 -8.84
CA ALA A 531 -9.53 -13.74 -8.22
C ALA A 531 -8.15 -14.01 -8.82
N ILE A 532 -7.38 -12.95 -9.10
CA ILE A 532 -6.01 -13.00 -9.60
C ILE A 532 -5.23 -11.91 -8.88
N GLY A 533 -4.13 -12.23 -8.20
CA GLY A 533 -3.23 -11.20 -7.67
C GLY A 533 -3.78 -10.27 -6.59
N GLY A 534 -4.40 -10.79 -5.53
CA GLY A 534 -4.90 -9.96 -4.43
C GLY A 534 -6.28 -9.38 -4.75
N ASP A 535 -6.39 -8.09 -5.07
CA ASP A 535 -7.68 -7.39 -5.21
C ASP A 535 -8.21 -7.27 -6.64
N LYS A 536 -7.54 -7.90 -7.62
CA LYS A 536 -7.97 -7.96 -9.01
C LYS A 536 -8.73 -9.26 -9.30
N GLY A 537 -9.52 -9.21 -10.36
CA GLY A 537 -10.27 -10.34 -10.87
C GLY A 537 -10.13 -10.44 -12.38
N LEU A 538 -10.26 -11.66 -12.88
CA LEU A 538 -10.33 -11.95 -14.31
C LEU A 538 -11.73 -12.46 -14.63
N ALA A 539 -12.51 -11.63 -15.32
CA ALA A 539 -13.78 -12.03 -15.89
C ALA A 539 -13.54 -12.71 -17.25
N GLU A 540 -14.20 -13.83 -17.49
CA GLU A 540 -14.01 -14.64 -18.70
C GLU A 540 -15.33 -14.95 -19.39
N ALA A 541 -15.34 -14.75 -20.71
CA ALA A 541 -16.39 -15.24 -21.61
C ALA A 541 -15.76 -15.99 -22.80
N VAL A 542 -16.44 -17.02 -23.28
CA VAL A 542 -16.07 -17.78 -24.48
C VAL A 542 -17.03 -17.41 -25.61
N PHE A 543 -16.51 -17.22 -26.82
CA PHE A 543 -17.30 -16.91 -28.01
C PHE A 543 -17.58 -18.18 -28.81
N GLU A 544 -18.85 -18.57 -28.97
CA GLU A 544 -19.24 -19.86 -29.55
C GLU A 544 -19.17 -19.92 -31.09
N GLY A 545 -18.92 -18.79 -31.76
CA GLY A 545 -18.71 -18.68 -33.21
C GLY A 545 -19.96 -18.36 -34.00
#